data_AF-A0A940N6W3-F1
#
_entry.id   AF-A0A940N6W3-F1
#
_cell.length_a   1.000
_cell.length_b   1.000
_cell.length_c   1.000
_cell.angle_alpha   90.00
_cell.angle_beta   90.00
_cell.angle_gamma   90.00
#
_symmetry.space_group_name_H-M   'P 1'
#
loop_
_entity.id
_entity.type
_entity.pdbx_description
1 polymer ?
#
loop_
_entity_poly.entity_id
_entity_poly.type
_entity_poly.pdbx_seq_one_letter_code
_entity_poly.pdbx_strand_id
1 'polypeptide(L)'
;MPQTFLHTPLGTLTLSEEDGAIVALDWGQGRDREETPLLRRAADQLQDYLDGLRTGFDLSLNPTGSPFRQRVWQALRDIPHGETRSYADLARVLGTASRAVGGANGANPIPIIIPCHRVIGAGGAIGGYSGGDGLSTKRWLLALERRSRRPDPLSPDLLDGPNPPTRRAAGAS
;
A
#
# COMPACT_ATOMS: atom_id res chain seq x y z
N MET A 1 -4.86 -24.09 -9.41
CA MET A 1 -4.26 -22.80 -9.02
C MET A 1 -4.13 -22.85 -7.51
N PRO A 2 -2.93 -23.10 -6.97
CA PRO A 2 -2.71 -23.15 -5.53
C PRO A 2 -3.12 -21.85 -4.85
N GLN A 3 -3.69 -21.97 -3.64
CA GLN A 3 -4.14 -20.82 -2.86
C GLN A 3 -3.82 -21.00 -1.38
N THR A 4 -3.56 -19.89 -0.71
CA THR A 4 -3.55 -19.82 0.77
C THR A 4 -4.36 -18.62 1.22
N PHE A 5 -4.82 -18.64 2.47
CA PHE A 5 -5.58 -17.53 3.05
C PHE A 5 -5.11 -17.23 4.47
N LEU A 6 -5.28 -15.97 4.86
CA LEU A 6 -4.93 -15.46 6.18
C LEU A 6 -6.06 -14.60 6.73
N HIS A 7 -6.27 -14.67 8.04
CA HIS A 7 -7.19 -13.79 8.75
C HIS A 7 -6.46 -12.51 9.13
N THR A 8 -7.00 -11.36 8.71
CA THR A 8 -6.36 -10.07 8.90
C THR A 8 -7.33 -9.05 9.50
N PRO A 9 -6.83 -7.89 9.97
CA PRO A 9 -7.70 -6.78 10.37
C PRO A 9 -8.63 -6.26 9.26
N LEU A 10 -8.37 -6.61 7.99
CA LEU A 10 -9.18 -6.27 6.81
C LEU A 10 -10.11 -7.41 6.38
N GLY A 11 -10.30 -8.42 7.23
CA GLY A 11 -11.01 -9.66 6.91
C GLY A 11 -10.07 -10.76 6.42
N THR A 12 -10.64 -11.88 5.99
CA THR A 12 -9.87 -12.97 5.38
C THR A 12 -9.39 -12.52 4.00
N LEU A 13 -8.11 -12.69 3.72
CA LEU A 13 -7.49 -12.44 2.41
C LEU A 13 -7.00 -13.76 1.84
N THR A 14 -7.22 -13.98 0.55
CA THR A 14 -6.75 -15.15 -0.19
C THR A 14 -5.70 -14.72 -1.22
N LEU A 15 -4.57 -15.42 -1.26
CA LEU A 15 -3.53 -15.29 -2.26
C LEU A 15 -3.60 -16.46 -3.23
N SER A 16 -3.49 -16.18 -4.52
CA SER A 16 -3.47 -17.20 -5.58
C SER A 16 -2.15 -17.19 -6.34
N GLU A 17 -1.62 -18.37 -6.62
CA GLU A 17 -0.39 -18.58 -7.39
C GLU A 17 -0.66 -19.32 -8.71
N GLU A 18 0.02 -18.88 -9.75
CA GLU A 18 0.13 -19.58 -11.04
C GLU A 18 1.57 -19.46 -11.56
N ASP A 19 2.14 -20.57 -12.04
CA ASP A 19 3.49 -20.64 -12.63
C ASP A 19 4.61 -19.94 -11.83
N GLY A 20 4.59 -20.07 -10.49
CA GLY A 20 5.62 -19.49 -9.61
C GLY A 20 5.50 -17.97 -9.41
N ALA A 21 4.31 -17.40 -9.64
CA ALA A 21 4.02 -15.99 -9.40
C ALA A 21 2.67 -15.79 -8.72
N ILE A 22 2.57 -14.76 -7.88
CA ILE A 22 1.28 -14.31 -7.35
C ILE A 22 0.51 -13.63 -8.47
N VAL A 23 -0.73 -14.06 -8.68
CA VAL A 23 -1.60 -13.56 -9.75
C VAL A 23 -2.84 -12.82 -9.22
N ALA A 24 -3.26 -13.12 -7.98
CA ALA A 24 -4.41 -12.48 -7.35
C ALA A 24 -4.28 -12.36 -5.83
N LEU A 25 -4.92 -11.31 -5.29
CA LEU A 25 -5.25 -11.16 -3.86
C LEU A 25 -6.73 -10.78 -3.75
N ASP A 26 -7.53 -11.64 -3.14
CA ASP A 26 -8.98 -11.50 -3.02
C ASP A 26 -9.43 -11.41 -1.56
N TRP A 27 -10.55 -10.72 -1.31
CA TRP A 27 -11.24 -10.77 -0.02
C TRP A 27 -12.12 -12.02 0.06
N GLY A 28 -12.11 -12.65 1.24
CA GLY A 28 -12.83 -13.89 1.51
C GLY A 28 -11.91 -15.10 1.56
N GLN A 29 -12.48 -16.25 1.94
CA GLN A 29 -11.76 -17.51 2.05
C GLN A 29 -11.85 -18.27 0.71
N GLY A 30 -10.69 -18.63 0.15
CA GLY A 30 -10.57 -19.55 -0.98
C GLY A 30 -11.13 -20.94 -0.66
N ARG A 31 -11.44 -21.72 -1.70
CA ARG A 31 -12.10 -23.03 -1.53
C ARG A 31 -11.15 -24.11 -1.04
N ASP A 32 -9.93 -24.11 -1.58
CA ASP A 32 -8.92 -25.14 -1.33
C ASP A 32 -7.61 -24.50 -0.88
N ARG A 33 -7.03 -25.00 0.21
CA ARG A 33 -5.72 -24.55 0.69
C ARG A 33 -4.65 -25.50 0.17
N GLU A 34 -3.81 -24.99 -0.71
CA GLU A 34 -2.64 -25.68 -1.24
C GLU A 34 -1.45 -24.75 -1.05
N GLU A 35 -0.67 -25.01 -0.01
CA GLU A 35 0.40 -24.11 0.42
C GLU A 35 1.72 -24.46 -0.27
N THR A 36 2.18 -23.57 -1.15
CA THR A 36 3.50 -23.62 -1.78
C THR A 36 4.51 -22.77 -0.98
N PRO A 37 5.83 -22.91 -1.23
CA PRO A 37 6.83 -22.01 -0.65
C PRO A 37 6.59 -20.53 -0.97
N LEU A 38 6.10 -20.20 -2.17
CA LEU A 38 5.80 -18.82 -2.55
C LEU A 38 4.58 -18.29 -1.80
N LEU A 39 3.49 -19.07 -1.71
CA LEU A 39 2.28 -18.68 -0.98
C LEU A 39 2.55 -18.48 0.51
N ARG A 40 3.39 -19.33 1.13
CA ARG A 40 3.81 -19.13 2.52
C ARG A 40 4.57 -17.82 2.68
N ARG A 41 5.59 -17.57 1.84
CA ARG A 41 6.34 -16.30 1.86
C ARG A 41 5.45 -15.09 1.63
N ALA A 42 4.48 -15.18 0.73
CA ALA A 42 3.55 -14.10 0.44
C ALA A 42 2.60 -13.83 1.63
N ALA A 43 2.10 -14.87 2.29
CA ALA A 43 1.30 -14.74 3.49
C ALA A 43 2.09 -14.10 4.64
N ASP A 44 3.33 -14.55 4.88
CA ASP A 44 4.21 -14.00 5.92
C ASP A 44 4.50 -12.51 5.66
N GLN A 45 4.88 -12.14 4.43
CA GLN A 45 5.14 -10.73 4.09
C GLN A 45 3.88 -9.87 4.16
N LEU A 46 2.72 -10.39 3.80
CA LEU A 46 1.45 -9.68 3.91
C LEU A 46 1.08 -9.45 5.38
N GLN A 47 1.30 -10.45 6.24
CA GLN A 47 1.10 -10.30 7.67
C GLN A 47 2.05 -9.25 8.26
N ASP A 48 3.36 -9.35 7.99
CA ASP A 48 4.36 -8.36 8.42
C ASP A 48 4.00 -6.93 7.99
N TYR A 49 3.51 -6.78 6.76
CA TYR A 49 3.08 -5.50 6.22
C TYR A 49 1.88 -4.95 7.00
N LEU A 50 0.86 -5.77 7.23
CA LEU A 50 -0.37 -5.36 7.94
C LEU A 50 -0.12 -5.08 9.43
N ASP A 51 0.90 -5.71 10.02
CA ASP A 51 1.40 -5.43 11.37
C ASP A 51 2.33 -4.21 11.42
N GLY A 52 2.67 -3.62 10.27
CA GLY A 52 3.52 -2.45 10.16
C GLY A 52 5.01 -2.73 10.33
N LEU A 53 5.43 -4.00 10.29
CA LEU A 53 6.81 -4.47 10.43
C LEU A 53 7.59 -4.41 9.10
N ARG A 54 6.89 -4.22 7.98
CA ARG A 54 7.44 -4.21 6.62
C ARG A 54 6.83 -3.10 5.77
N THR A 55 7.63 -2.53 4.88
CA THR A 55 7.20 -1.43 3.97
C THR A 55 7.09 -1.84 2.50
N GLY A 56 7.56 -3.03 2.10
CA GLY A 56 7.53 -3.49 0.71
C GLY A 56 7.57 -5.00 0.57
N PHE A 57 7.24 -5.48 -0.63
CA PHE A 57 7.11 -6.90 -0.95
C PHE A 57 8.22 -7.36 -1.88
N ASP A 58 8.84 -8.49 -1.54
CA ASP A 58 9.79 -9.22 -2.38
C ASP A 58 9.11 -10.52 -2.85
N LEU A 59 8.30 -10.40 -3.89
CA LEU A 59 7.46 -11.46 -4.44
C LEU A 59 7.45 -11.39 -5.97
N SER A 60 7.47 -12.55 -6.61
CA SER A 60 7.19 -12.67 -8.05
C SER A 60 5.71 -12.40 -8.30
N LEU A 61 5.38 -11.39 -9.11
CA LEU A 61 4.02 -11.00 -9.45
C LEU A 61 3.80 -11.13 -10.96
N ASN A 62 2.71 -11.75 -11.37
CA ASN A 62 2.33 -11.88 -12.78
C ASN A 62 0.82 -11.62 -13.00
N PRO A 63 0.33 -10.40 -12.72
CA PRO A 63 -1.08 -10.09 -12.85
C PRO A 63 -1.55 -10.12 -14.32
N THR A 64 -2.62 -10.88 -14.60
CA THR A 64 -3.21 -10.94 -15.94
C THR A 64 -4.02 -9.67 -16.25
N GLY A 65 -3.70 -9.02 -17.37
CA GLY A 65 -4.40 -7.82 -17.82
C GLY A 65 -3.89 -7.32 -19.18
N SER A 66 -4.59 -6.34 -19.75
CA SER A 66 -4.15 -5.73 -21.01
C SER A 66 -2.78 -5.03 -20.84
N PRO A 67 -2.01 -4.83 -21.93
CA PRO A 67 -0.72 -4.14 -21.86
C PRO A 67 -0.81 -2.75 -21.19
N PHE A 68 -1.93 -2.05 -21.39
CA PHE A 68 -2.18 -0.78 -20.71
C PHE A 68 -2.33 -0.95 -19.18
N ARG A 69 -3.11 -1.94 -18.73
CA ARG A 69 -3.28 -2.21 -17.29
C ARG A 69 -1.97 -2.60 -16.63
N GLN A 70 -1.19 -3.48 -17.27
CA GLN A 70 0.12 -3.89 -16.77
C GLN A 70 1.06 -2.69 -16.59
N ARG A 71 1.10 -1.76 -17.56
CA ARG A 71 1.89 -0.52 -17.42
C ARG A 71 1.42 0.36 -16.26
N VAL A 72 0.10 0.50 -16.08
CA VAL A 72 -0.45 1.24 -14.94
C VAL A 72 -0.03 0.57 -13.63
N TRP A 73 -0.22 -0.74 -13.50
CA TRP A 73 0.13 -1.49 -12.28
C TRP A 73 1.62 -1.43 -11.96
N GLN A 74 2.49 -1.42 -12.97
CA GLN A 74 3.91 -1.17 -12.77
C GLN A 74 4.15 0.23 -12.17
N ALA A 75 3.54 1.27 -12.74
CA ALA A 75 3.65 2.63 -12.20
C ALA A 75 3.06 2.77 -10.78
N LEU A 76 2.07 1.94 -10.41
CA LEU A 76 1.56 1.89 -9.02
C LEU A 76 2.62 1.35 -8.06
N ARG A 77 3.34 0.29 -8.46
CA ARG A 77 4.41 -0.33 -7.65
C ARG A 77 5.56 0.63 -7.37
N ASP A 78 5.78 1.59 -8.27
CA ASP A 78 6.82 2.61 -8.13
C ASP A 78 6.44 3.72 -7.11
N ILE A 79 5.20 3.73 -6.59
CA ILE A 79 4.79 4.66 -5.53
C ILE A 79 5.33 4.17 -4.18
N PRO A 80 6.22 4.89 -3.49
CA PRO A 80 6.80 4.44 -2.23
C PRO A 80 5.75 4.27 -1.12
N HIS A 81 6.09 3.43 -0.14
CA HIS A 81 5.29 3.26 1.07
C HIS A 81 5.15 4.58 1.86
N GLY A 82 3.92 4.92 2.25
CA GLY A 82 3.61 6.15 2.96
C GLY A 82 3.47 7.37 2.04
N GLU A 83 3.73 7.23 0.75
CA GLU A 83 3.51 8.26 -0.25
C GLU A 83 2.22 8.03 -1.05
N THR A 84 1.71 9.10 -1.63
CA THR A 84 0.58 9.05 -2.55
C THR A 84 0.90 9.75 -3.87
N ARG A 85 0.16 9.40 -4.91
CA ARG A 85 0.15 10.11 -6.20
C ARG A 85 -1.28 10.38 -6.61
N SER A 86 -1.52 11.46 -7.35
CA SER A 86 -2.85 11.68 -7.91
C SER A 86 -3.05 10.90 -9.21
N TYR A 87 -4.31 10.65 -9.58
CA TYR A 87 -4.63 10.10 -10.91
C TYR A 87 -4.07 10.97 -12.05
N ALA A 88 -4.00 12.29 -11.86
CA ALA A 88 -3.43 13.21 -12.84
C ALA A 88 -1.90 13.07 -12.96
N ASP A 89 -1.22 12.80 -11.85
CA ASP A 89 0.23 12.59 -11.87
C ASP A 89 0.59 11.32 -12.65
N LEU A 90 -0.11 10.23 -12.36
CA LEU A 90 0.08 8.97 -13.10
C LEU A 90 -0.30 9.11 -14.57
N ALA A 91 -1.40 9.81 -14.87
CA ALA A 91 -1.84 10.05 -16.24
C ALA A 91 -0.78 10.80 -17.07
N ARG A 92 -0.16 11.82 -16.47
CA ARG A 92 0.93 12.60 -17.08
C ARG A 92 2.18 11.75 -17.32
N VAL A 93 2.59 10.93 -16.35
CA VAL A 93 3.75 10.03 -16.50
C VAL A 93 3.50 8.96 -17.57
N LEU A 94 2.28 8.43 -17.64
CA LEU A 94 1.91 7.35 -18.55
C LEU A 94 1.43 7.81 -19.94
N GLY A 95 1.36 9.13 -20.17
CA GLY A 95 0.86 9.70 -21.43
C GLY A 95 -0.59 9.31 -21.74
N THR A 96 -1.48 9.36 -20.74
CA THR A 96 -2.88 8.95 -20.87
C THR A 96 -3.83 9.87 -20.09
N ALA A 97 -5.12 9.53 -20.04
CA ALA A 97 -6.14 10.27 -19.29
C ALA A 97 -6.31 9.72 -17.85
N SER A 98 -6.55 10.60 -16.88
CA SER A 98 -6.81 10.23 -15.47
C SER A 98 -7.93 9.20 -15.30
N ARG A 99 -8.97 9.27 -16.14
CA ARG A 99 -10.07 8.30 -16.14
C ARG A 99 -9.61 6.90 -16.56
N ALA A 100 -8.70 6.80 -17.52
CA ALA A 100 -8.14 5.52 -17.95
C ALA A 100 -7.27 4.90 -16.84
N VAL A 101 -6.47 5.72 -16.15
CA VAL A 101 -5.72 5.30 -14.95
C VAL A 101 -6.69 4.81 -13.88
N GLY A 102 -7.78 5.55 -13.60
CA GLY A 102 -8.79 5.14 -12.63
C GLY A 102 -9.39 3.76 -12.92
N GLY A 103 -9.72 3.49 -14.18
CA GLY A 103 -10.22 2.18 -14.61
C GLY A 103 -9.19 1.05 -14.43
N ALA A 104 -7.92 1.29 -14.76
CA ALA A 104 -6.87 0.31 -14.56
C ALA A 104 -6.51 0.10 -13.07
N ASN A 105 -6.53 1.17 -12.26
CA ASN A 105 -6.33 1.13 -10.82
C ASN A 105 -7.39 0.29 -10.10
N GLY A 106 -8.66 0.45 -10.50
CA GLY A 106 -9.78 -0.33 -9.97
C GLY A 106 -9.81 -1.79 -10.44
N ALA A 107 -9.13 -2.09 -11.54
CA ALA A 107 -9.01 -3.45 -12.09
C ALA A 107 -7.77 -4.21 -11.59
N ASN A 108 -7.05 -3.68 -10.59
CA ASN A 108 -5.87 -4.31 -10.02
C ASN A 108 -6.23 -5.67 -9.36
N PRO A 109 -5.69 -6.80 -9.85
CA PRO A 109 -5.99 -8.11 -9.30
C PRO A 109 -5.21 -8.45 -8.03
N ILE A 110 -4.16 -7.70 -7.69
CA ILE A 110 -3.33 -7.94 -6.51
C ILE A 110 -3.29 -6.68 -5.62
N PRO A 111 -4.43 -6.23 -5.07
CA PRO A 111 -4.48 -5.06 -4.19
C PRO A 111 -3.60 -5.23 -2.96
N ILE A 112 -3.29 -4.13 -2.26
CA ILE A 112 -2.31 -4.04 -1.16
C ILE A 112 -0.86 -4.22 -1.64
N ILE A 113 -0.55 -5.34 -2.31
CA ILE A 113 0.80 -5.65 -2.85
C ILE A 113 1.10 -4.75 -4.05
N ILE A 114 0.18 -4.66 -5.01
CA ILE A 114 0.15 -3.58 -5.99
C ILE A 114 -0.67 -2.45 -5.35
N PRO A 115 -0.05 -1.31 -5.00
CA PRO A 115 -0.60 -0.40 -3.99
C PRO A 115 -1.60 0.61 -4.59
N CYS A 116 -2.71 0.12 -5.14
CA CYS A 116 -3.78 0.95 -5.72
C CYS A 116 -4.44 1.89 -4.71
N HIS A 117 -4.31 1.63 -3.40
CA HIS A 117 -4.75 2.52 -2.32
C HIS A 117 -3.92 3.80 -2.20
N ARG A 118 -2.70 3.84 -2.75
CA ARG A 118 -1.83 5.03 -2.77
C ARG A 118 -2.22 6.07 -3.82
N VAL A 119 -3.17 5.75 -4.71
CA VAL A 119 -3.66 6.70 -5.72
C VAL A 119 -4.87 7.46 -5.22
N ILE A 120 -4.80 8.79 -5.22
CA ILE A 120 -5.85 9.67 -4.71
C ILE A 120 -6.33 10.67 -5.77
N GLY A 121 -7.45 11.33 -5.49
CA GLY A 121 -7.94 12.46 -6.28
C GLY A 121 -7.08 13.71 -6.14
N ALA A 122 -7.35 14.70 -6.98
CA ALA A 122 -6.70 16.01 -6.90
C ALA A 122 -6.96 16.69 -5.54
N GLY A 123 -6.03 17.53 -5.10
CA GLY A 123 -6.17 18.29 -3.85
C GLY A 123 -6.20 17.44 -2.58
N GLY A 124 -5.74 16.18 -2.64
CA GLY A 124 -5.72 15.28 -1.48
C GLY A 124 -7.02 14.50 -1.23
N ALA A 125 -8.02 14.62 -2.12
CA ALA A 125 -9.27 13.88 -1.99
C ALA A 125 -9.01 12.36 -2.07
N ILE A 126 -9.49 11.57 -1.11
CA ILE A 126 -9.16 10.14 -1.03
C ILE A 126 -9.55 9.34 -2.30
N GLY A 127 -10.59 9.76 -3.02
CA GLY A 127 -11.13 9.04 -4.18
C GLY A 127 -11.70 7.66 -3.82
N GLY A 128 -12.16 6.89 -4.81
CA GLY A 128 -12.77 5.57 -4.59
C GLY A 128 -11.78 4.44 -4.22
N TYR A 129 -12.34 3.32 -3.74
CA TYR A 129 -11.66 2.04 -3.52
C TYR A 129 -12.68 0.90 -3.57
N SER A 130 -12.36 -0.18 -4.28
CA SER A 130 -13.24 -1.35 -4.47
C SER A 130 -12.88 -2.53 -3.57
N GLY A 131 -11.74 -2.49 -2.87
CA GLY A 131 -11.29 -3.59 -2.02
C GLY A 131 -11.88 -3.58 -0.62
N GLY A 132 -12.29 -4.74 -0.11
CA GLY A 132 -12.88 -4.92 1.23
C GLY A 132 -14.07 -3.99 1.45
N ASP A 133 -14.09 -3.30 2.58
CA ASP A 133 -15.11 -2.30 2.95
C ASP A 133 -14.89 -0.92 2.26
N GLY A 134 -14.36 -0.95 1.03
CA GLY A 134 -14.14 0.21 0.18
C GLY A 134 -13.30 1.30 0.84
N LEU A 135 -13.87 2.50 1.01
CA LEU A 135 -13.12 3.65 1.52
C LEU A 135 -12.55 3.45 2.92
N SER A 136 -13.18 2.64 3.75
CA SER A 136 -12.69 2.34 5.10
C SER A 136 -11.39 1.56 5.05
N THR A 137 -11.32 0.53 4.19
CA THR A 137 -10.09 -0.22 3.88
C THR A 137 -8.97 0.70 3.41
N LYS A 138 -9.26 1.59 2.44
CA LYS A 138 -8.27 2.53 1.91
C LYS A 138 -7.72 3.48 2.97
N ARG A 139 -8.60 4.04 3.82
CA ARG A 139 -8.18 4.89 4.95
C ARG A 139 -7.30 4.13 5.92
N TRP A 140 -7.67 2.90 6.26
CA TRP A 140 -6.90 2.07 7.17
C TRP A 140 -5.49 1.79 6.64
N LEU A 141 -5.37 1.40 5.36
CA LEU A 141 -4.08 1.16 4.71
C LEU A 141 -3.21 2.43 4.68
N LEU A 142 -3.76 3.56 4.27
CA LEU A 142 -3.03 4.83 4.28
C LEU A 142 -2.60 5.24 5.70
N ALA A 143 -3.42 4.98 6.71
CA ALA A 143 -3.08 5.26 8.11
C ALA A 143 -2.03 4.30 8.68
N LEU A 144 -2.06 3.01 8.30
CA LEU A 144 -1.01 2.05 8.60
C LEU A 144 0.33 2.55 8.06
N GLU A 145 0.40 2.89 6.76
CA GLU A 145 1.66 3.30 6.14
C GLU A 145 2.23 4.60 6.74
N ARG A 146 1.36 5.53 7.14
CA ARG A 146 1.78 6.77 7.82
C ARG A 146 2.37 6.53 9.20
N ARG A 147 1.85 5.55 9.96
CA ARG A 147 2.33 5.21 11.31
C ARG A 147 3.67 4.48 11.27
N SER A 148 3.88 3.62 10.27
CA SER A 148 5.13 2.87 10.12
C SER A 148 6.29 3.73 9.58
N ARG A 149 6.01 4.98 9.19
CA ARG A 149 7.04 5.97 8.89
C ARG A 149 7.72 6.37 10.22
N ARG A 150 8.80 5.67 10.60
CA ARG A 150 9.71 6.23 11.62
C ARG A 150 10.08 7.64 11.14
N PRO A 151 9.99 8.68 11.98
CA PRO A 151 10.56 9.97 11.61
C PRO A 151 12.04 9.73 11.30
N ASP A 152 12.47 10.22 10.14
CA ASP A 152 13.90 10.26 9.83
C ASP A 152 14.57 11.07 10.94
N PRO A 153 15.53 10.51 11.71
CA PRO A 153 16.25 11.27 12.72
C PRO A 153 17.03 12.46 12.14
N LEU A 154 17.14 12.58 10.81
CA LEU A 154 17.80 13.68 10.11
C LEU A 154 16.82 14.66 9.41
N SER A 155 15.50 14.54 9.63
CA SER A 155 14.56 15.56 9.13
C SER A 155 14.76 16.89 9.87
N PRO A 156 14.96 18.02 9.16
CA PRO A 156 15.19 19.34 9.76
C PRO A 156 13.96 19.91 10.51
N ASP A 157 12.78 19.30 10.33
CA ASP A 157 11.50 19.78 10.84
C ASP A 157 11.30 19.61 12.37
N LEU A 158 12.33 19.17 13.10
CA LEU A 158 12.28 18.87 14.55
C LEU A 158 13.15 19.78 15.43
N LEU A 159 13.73 20.86 14.88
CA LEU A 159 14.57 21.79 15.65
C LEU A 159 13.87 23.05 16.19
N ASP A 160 12.58 23.26 15.94
CA ASP A 160 11.82 24.43 16.45
C ASP A 160 10.79 24.05 17.52
N GLY A 161 11.26 23.42 18.59
CA GLY A 161 10.54 23.40 19.87
C GLY A 161 10.88 24.66 20.69
N PRO A 162 9.91 25.31 21.37
CA PRO A 162 10.19 26.51 22.15
C PRO A 162 11.18 26.19 23.27
N ASN A 163 12.34 26.87 23.22
CA ASN A 163 13.37 26.83 24.26
C ASN A 163 12.72 27.15 25.63
N PRO A 164 12.87 26.32 26.67
CA PRO A 164 12.33 26.63 27.99
C PRO A 164 13.00 27.89 28.54
N PRO A 165 12.27 28.75 29.28
CA PRO A 165 12.84 29.98 29.80
C PRO A 165 13.98 29.67 30.77
N THR A 166 15.17 30.19 30.44
CA THR A 166 16.34 30.17 31.31
C THR A 166 16.00 30.79 32.66
N ARG A 167 16.05 30.00 33.74
CA ARG A 167 16.04 30.51 35.12
C ARG A 167 17.23 31.45 35.30
N ARG A 168 16.98 32.75 35.44
CA ARG A 168 17.97 33.66 36.00
C ARG A 168 18.17 33.31 37.47
N ALA A 169 19.38 32.86 37.81
CA ALA A 169 19.90 32.94 39.15
C ALA A 169 20.12 34.42 39.49
N ALA A 170 19.58 34.86 40.62
CA ALA A 170 20.03 36.04 41.34
C ALA A 170 19.98 35.70 42.82
N GLY A 171 21.14 35.34 43.37
CA GLY A 171 21.40 35.39 44.79
C GLY A 171 22.11 36.70 45.14
N ALA A 172 21.89 37.15 46.38
CA ALA A 172 22.63 38.17 47.14
C ALA A 172 22.67 39.59 46.51
N SER A 173 22.35 40.67 47.22
CA SER A 173 22.52 40.99 48.64
C SER A 173 21.39 41.86 49.18
#